data_AF-A0A519Y2G5-F1
#
_entry.id   AF-A0A519Y2G5-F1
#
_cell.length_a   1.000
_cell.length_b   1.000
_cell.length_c   1.000
_cell.angle_alpha   90.00
_cell.angle_beta   90.00
_cell.angle_gamma   90.00
#
_symmetry.space_group_name_H-M   'P 1'
#
loop_
_entity.id
_entity.type
_entity.pdbx_description
1 polymer ?
#
loop_
_entity_poly.entity_id
_entity_poly.type
_entity_poly.pdbx_seq_one_letter_code
_entity_poly.pdbx_strand_id
1 'polypeptide(L)'
;MQQQNWFLIPDEQSIETPSLVFYVERIEENIKTLKAMVDDVERLRPHVKTHKCLEITAILIAEGINKFKCATIAEAEMLGIAKAKDVLPAYQTVGENINRFLTLQKTYSETVFSCLTDDFDTAKKISETAVSANLVINIFIDLNVGMNRTGVLP
;
A
#
# COMPACT_ATOMS: atom_id res chain seq x y z
N MET A 1 9.36 -36.97 15.78
CA MET A 1 8.11 -36.23 16.02
C MET A 1 7.46 -36.02 14.68
N GLN A 2 6.23 -36.51 14.47
CA GLN A 2 5.52 -36.25 13.21
C GLN A 2 5.30 -34.75 13.09
N GLN A 3 5.75 -34.17 11.98
CA GLN A 3 5.60 -32.76 11.68
C GLN A 3 4.09 -32.53 11.48
N GLN A 4 3.44 -31.94 12.48
CA GLN A 4 2.04 -31.59 12.39
C GLN A 4 1.88 -30.60 11.23
N ASN A 5 0.91 -30.85 10.35
CA ASN A 5 0.64 -29.98 9.21
C ASN A 5 0.29 -28.58 9.71
N TRP A 6 1.14 -27.58 9.41
CA TRP A 6 1.02 -26.20 9.91
C TRP A 6 -0.30 -25.52 9.51
N PHE A 7 -0.96 -26.02 8.48
CA PHE A 7 -2.21 -25.49 7.93
C PHE A 7 -3.47 -26.08 8.58
N LEU A 8 -3.32 -26.95 9.58
CA LEU A 8 -4.45 -27.44 10.37
C LEU A 8 -4.74 -26.44 11.50
N ILE A 9 -5.99 -25.99 11.60
CA ILE A 9 -6.43 -25.10 12.66
C ILE A 9 -6.79 -25.97 13.88
N PRO A 10 -6.17 -25.75 15.06
CA PRO A 10 -6.65 -26.37 16.29
C PRO A 10 -8.10 -25.95 16.55
N ASP A 11 -8.96 -26.93 16.86
CA ASP A 11 -10.38 -26.71 17.15
C ASP A 11 -11.16 -25.99 16.02
N GLU A 12 -10.94 -26.39 14.76
CA GLU A 12 -11.62 -25.80 13.59
C GLU A 12 -13.16 -25.77 13.70
N GLN A 13 -13.74 -26.65 14.52
CA GLN A 13 -15.19 -26.73 14.75
C GLN A 13 -15.72 -25.51 15.54
N SER A 14 -14.85 -24.80 16.26
CA SER A 14 -15.23 -23.58 16.99
C SER A 14 -15.22 -22.32 16.13
N ILE A 15 -14.78 -22.42 14.85
CA ILE A 15 -14.72 -21.28 13.92
C ILE A 15 -15.96 -21.28 13.05
N GLU A 16 -16.72 -20.17 13.08
CA GLU A 16 -17.87 -20.00 12.21
C GLU A 16 -17.46 -19.97 10.73
N THR A 17 -18.17 -20.73 9.90
CA THR A 17 -17.91 -20.76 8.46
C THR A 17 -18.97 -19.97 7.67
N PRO A 18 -18.58 -19.23 6.61
CA PRO A 18 -17.23 -19.09 6.06
C PRO A 18 -16.38 -18.06 6.81
N SER A 19 -15.10 -18.38 7.04
CA SER A 19 -14.12 -17.47 7.64
C SER A 19 -12.82 -17.43 6.84
N LEU A 20 -12.19 -16.25 6.80
CA LEU A 20 -10.82 -16.07 6.31
C LEU A 20 -9.86 -16.09 7.50
N VAL A 21 -8.92 -17.03 7.49
CA VAL A 21 -7.97 -17.24 8.59
C VAL A 21 -6.56 -16.84 8.17
N PHE A 22 -5.86 -16.14 9.06
CA PHE A 22 -4.46 -15.75 8.89
C PHE A 22 -3.60 -16.47 9.93
N TYR A 23 -2.52 -17.10 9.47
CA TYR A 23 -1.51 -17.71 10.35
C TYR A 23 -0.42 -16.68 10.64
N VAL A 24 -0.43 -16.07 11.83
CA VAL A 24 0.45 -14.94 12.18
C VAL A 24 1.92 -15.35 12.08
N GLU A 25 2.28 -16.54 12.55
CA GLU A 25 3.65 -17.04 12.51
C GLU A 25 4.17 -17.18 11.06
N ARG A 26 3.27 -17.54 10.13
CA ARG A 26 3.60 -17.62 8.70
C ARG A 26 3.74 -16.25 8.06
N ILE A 27 2.95 -15.26 8.49
CA ILE A 27 3.12 -13.87 8.06
C ILE A 27 4.48 -13.36 8.50
N GLU A 28 4.87 -13.58 9.76
CA GLU A 28 6.18 -13.18 10.28
C GLU A 28 7.34 -13.84 9.54
N GLU A 29 7.25 -15.14 9.24
CA GLU A 29 8.26 -15.86 8.46
C GLU A 29 8.39 -15.31 7.03
N ASN A 30 7.27 -14.98 6.39
CA ASN A 30 7.26 -14.36 5.07
C ASN A 30 7.91 -12.96 5.11
N ILE A 31 7.67 -12.17 6.16
CA ILE A 31 8.28 -10.86 6.34
C ILE A 31 9.79 -10.99 6.54
N LYS A 32 10.24 -11.94 7.37
CA LYS A 32 11.67 -12.23 7.55
C LYS A 32 12.34 -12.62 6.24
N THR A 33 11.68 -13.48 5.47
CA THR A 33 12.15 -13.90 4.13
C THR A 33 12.26 -12.71 3.18
N LEU A 34 11.24 -11.84 3.13
CA LEU A 34 11.26 -10.63 2.30
C LEU A 34 12.40 -9.68 2.70
N LYS A 35 12.61 -9.46 3.99
CA LYS A 35 13.69 -8.61 4.51
C LYS A 35 15.07 -9.16 4.16
N ALA A 36 15.25 -10.49 4.16
CA ALA A 36 16.51 -11.12 3.77
C ALA A 36 16.82 -11.02 2.26
N MET A 37 15.85 -10.65 1.41
CA MET A 37 16.07 -10.48 -0.04
C MET A 37 16.65 -9.11 -0.40
N VAL A 38 16.75 -8.18 0.55
CA VAL A 38 17.29 -6.83 0.35
C VAL A 38 18.41 -6.55 1.34
N ASP A 39 19.33 -5.69 0.95
CA ASP A 39 20.38 -5.15 1.79
C ASP A 39 19.87 -4.09 2.78
N ASP A 40 18.80 -3.38 2.41
CA ASP A 40 18.14 -2.36 3.22
C ASP A 40 16.61 -2.49 3.13
N VAL A 41 15.97 -2.55 4.30
CA VAL A 41 14.50 -2.62 4.44
C VAL A 41 13.81 -1.42 3.79
N GLU A 42 14.47 -0.26 3.71
CA GLU A 42 13.94 0.94 3.07
C GLU A 42 13.76 0.79 1.55
N ARG A 43 14.30 -0.26 0.93
CA ARG A 43 14.03 -0.61 -0.48
C ARG A 43 12.68 -1.30 -0.66
N LEU A 44 12.08 -1.82 0.40
CA LEU A 44 10.80 -2.51 0.34
C LEU A 44 9.66 -1.50 0.29
N ARG A 45 8.74 -1.74 -0.64
CA ARG A 45 7.44 -1.04 -0.71
C ARG A 45 6.32 -2.04 -1.00
N PRO A 46 6.01 -2.96 -0.06
CA PRO A 46 5.00 -3.98 -0.26
C PRO A 46 3.63 -3.38 -0.56
N HIS A 47 2.80 -4.14 -1.26
CA HIS A 47 1.50 -3.69 -1.70
C HIS A 47 0.38 -4.26 -0.83
N VAL A 48 -0.43 -3.40 -0.22
CA VAL A 48 -1.48 -3.84 0.73
C VAL A 48 -2.73 -4.43 0.09
N LYS A 49 -2.86 -4.38 -1.25
CA LYS A 49 -4.06 -4.87 -1.96
C LYS A 49 -4.36 -6.34 -1.69
N THR A 50 -3.34 -7.11 -1.30
CA THR A 50 -3.45 -8.54 -0.99
C THR A 50 -4.22 -8.78 0.30
N HIS A 51 -3.94 -7.99 1.36
CA HIS A 51 -4.49 -8.25 2.69
C HIS A 51 -5.53 -7.22 3.15
N LYS A 52 -5.40 -5.94 2.76
CA LYS A 52 -6.33 -4.84 3.10
C LYS A 52 -6.73 -4.84 4.59
N CYS A 53 -5.76 -5.12 5.44
CA CYS A 53 -5.95 -5.38 6.87
C CYS A 53 -4.96 -4.53 7.67
N LEU A 54 -5.49 -3.79 8.63
CA LEU A 54 -4.75 -2.82 9.44
C LEU A 54 -3.75 -3.54 10.36
N GLU A 55 -4.16 -4.67 10.92
CA GLU A 55 -3.38 -5.50 11.83
C GLU A 55 -2.13 -6.06 11.13
N ILE A 56 -2.30 -6.58 9.90
CA ILE A 56 -1.17 -7.06 9.10
C ILE A 56 -0.23 -5.90 8.69
N THR A 57 -0.80 -4.71 8.42
CA THR A 57 -0.01 -3.51 8.16
C THR A 57 0.82 -3.12 9.39
N ALA A 58 0.23 -3.18 10.58
CA ALA A 58 0.91 -2.87 11.83
C ALA A 58 2.08 -3.84 12.11
N ILE A 59 1.93 -5.13 11.78
CA ILE A 59 3.03 -6.11 11.85
C ILE A 59 4.17 -5.70 10.91
N LEU A 60 3.88 -5.32 9.66
CA LEU A 60 4.90 -4.87 8.70
C LEU A 60 5.65 -3.62 9.19
N ILE A 61 4.92 -2.66 9.77
CA ILE A 61 5.50 -1.43 10.33
C ILE A 61 6.38 -1.76 11.55
N ALA A 62 5.93 -2.64 12.44
CA ALA A 62 6.71 -3.09 13.59
C ALA A 62 8.02 -3.79 13.18
N GLU A 63 8.01 -4.46 12.04
CA GLU A 63 9.19 -5.05 11.40
C GLU A 63 10.09 -4.05 10.66
N GLY A 64 9.78 -2.75 10.73
CA GLY A 64 10.57 -1.66 10.17
C GLY A 64 10.26 -1.30 8.72
N ILE A 65 9.23 -1.89 8.12
CA ILE A 65 8.81 -1.55 6.75
C ILE A 65 7.92 -0.31 6.79
N ASN A 66 8.43 0.81 6.29
CA ASN A 66 7.78 2.13 6.39
C ASN A 66 7.10 2.62 5.10
N LYS A 67 7.37 1.96 3.96
CA LYS A 67 6.85 2.37 2.64
C LYS A 67 5.84 1.35 2.13
N PHE A 68 4.73 1.82 1.57
CA PHE A 68 3.67 0.94 1.08
C PHE A 68 3.13 1.38 -0.28
N LYS A 69 2.61 0.40 -1.05
CA LYS A 69 1.74 0.63 -2.20
C LYS A 69 0.30 0.26 -1.86
N CYS A 70 -0.66 1.00 -2.39
CA CYS A 70 -2.08 0.66 -2.35
C CYS A 70 -2.72 0.83 -3.72
N ALA A 71 -3.94 0.31 -3.90
CA ALA A 71 -4.65 0.36 -5.18
C ALA A 71 -5.80 1.37 -5.18
N THR A 72 -6.23 1.82 -4.00
CA THR A 72 -7.39 2.71 -3.85
C THR A 72 -7.15 3.78 -2.79
N ILE A 73 -7.95 4.85 -2.82
CA ILE A 73 -7.96 5.87 -1.76
C ILE A 73 -8.34 5.29 -0.40
N ALA A 74 -9.26 4.32 -0.34
CA ALA A 74 -9.64 3.66 0.91
C ALA A 74 -8.47 2.87 1.53
N GLU A 75 -7.67 2.20 0.68
CA GLU A 75 -6.45 1.52 1.15
C GLU A 75 -5.35 2.52 1.54
N ALA A 76 -5.24 3.68 0.86
CA ALA A 76 -4.35 4.76 1.27
C ALA A 76 -4.76 5.34 2.64
N GLU A 77 -6.07 5.47 2.89
CA GLU A 77 -6.62 5.94 4.15
C GLU A 77 -6.32 4.94 5.28
N MET A 78 -6.53 3.64 5.04
CA MET A 78 -6.13 2.58 5.96
C MET A 78 -4.63 2.67 6.33
N LEU A 79 -3.76 2.95 5.35
CA LEU A 79 -2.33 3.15 5.58
C LEU A 79 -2.03 4.42 6.40
N GLY A 80 -2.78 5.50 6.18
CA GLY A 80 -2.71 6.71 7.00
C GLY A 80 -3.12 6.45 8.45
N ILE A 81 -4.19 5.69 8.67
CA ILE A 81 -4.63 5.23 10.00
C ILE A 81 -3.54 4.36 10.67
N ALA A 82 -2.88 3.51 9.89
CA ALA A 82 -1.76 2.68 10.34
C ALA A 82 -0.49 3.48 10.68
N LYS A 83 -0.45 4.78 10.36
CA LYS A 83 0.73 5.65 10.45
C LYS A 83 1.92 5.16 9.62
N ALA A 84 1.63 4.59 8.44
CA ALA A 84 2.67 4.33 7.45
C ALA A 84 3.38 5.65 7.10
N LYS A 85 4.71 5.66 6.95
CA LYS A 85 5.44 6.92 6.71
C LYS A 85 5.36 7.38 5.26
N ASP A 86 5.30 6.44 4.33
CA ASP A 86 5.32 6.73 2.88
C ASP A 86 4.36 5.81 2.13
N VAL A 87 3.40 6.40 1.42
CA VAL A 87 2.34 5.68 0.72
C VAL A 87 2.25 6.13 -0.73
N LEU A 88 2.21 5.16 -1.63
CA LEU A 88 2.02 5.37 -3.07
C LEU A 88 0.80 4.57 -3.55
N PRO A 89 -0.36 5.20 -3.81
CA PRO A 89 -1.39 4.61 -4.64
C PRO A 89 -0.80 4.31 -6.02
N ALA A 90 -0.71 3.02 -6.35
CA ALA A 90 -0.13 2.51 -7.58
C ALA A 90 -1.15 2.56 -8.74
N TYR A 91 -1.91 3.65 -8.80
CA TYR A 91 -2.86 3.95 -9.86
C TYR A 91 -3.04 5.47 -9.96
N GLN A 92 -3.34 5.94 -11.17
CA GLN A 92 -3.45 7.36 -11.44
C GLN A 92 -4.65 7.96 -10.70
N THR A 93 -4.41 9.11 -10.06
CA THR A 93 -5.46 9.82 -9.33
C THR A 93 -6.20 10.74 -10.31
N VAL A 94 -7.44 10.36 -10.66
CA VAL A 94 -8.26 11.04 -11.67
C VAL A 94 -9.59 11.53 -11.09
N GLY A 95 -10.15 12.57 -11.71
CA GLY A 95 -11.47 13.12 -11.35
C GLY A 95 -11.55 13.52 -9.87
N GLU A 96 -12.66 13.20 -9.22
CA GLU A 96 -12.91 13.56 -7.82
C GLU A 96 -11.90 12.94 -6.84
N ASN A 97 -11.21 11.86 -7.24
CA ASN A 97 -10.19 11.26 -6.38
C ASN A 97 -8.99 12.21 -6.16
N ILE A 98 -8.79 13.24 -6.99
CA ILE A 98 -7.76 14.27 -6.75
C ILE A 98 -8.08 15.04 -5.45
N ASN A 99 -9.32 15.50 -5.28
CA ASN A 99 -9.75 16.19 -4.06
C ASN A 99 -9.71 15.27 -2.84
N ARG A 100 -10.13 14.02 -3.00
CA ARG A 100 -10.06 13.02 -1.93
C ARG A 100 -8.63 12.74 -1.50
N PHE A 101 -7.70 12.65 -2.45
CA PHE A 101 -6.28 12.48 -2.19
C PHE A 101 -5.68 13.68 -1.43
N LEU A 102 -6.01 14.91 -1.84
CA LEU A 102 -5.58 16.11 -1.13
C LEU A 102 -6.13 16.18 0.30
N THR A 103 -7.39 15.77 0.50
CA THR A 103 -8.00 15.67 1.83
C THR A 103 -7.23 14.66 2.69
N LEU A 104 -6.92 13.50 2.12
CA LEU A 104 -6.18 12.44 2.78
C LEU A 104 -4.78 12.92 3.23
N GLN A 105 -4.06 13.65 2.38
CA GLN A 105 -2.78 14.27 2.73
C GLN A 105 -2.88 15.26 3.90
N LYS A 106 -3.97 16.04 3.98
CA LYS A 106 -4.20 16.97 5.10
C LYS A 106 -4.53 16.23 6.39
N THR A 107 -5.35 15.18 6.31
CA THR A 107 -5.80 14.41 7.47
C THR A 107 -4.66 13.64 8.12
N TYR A 108 -3.80 13.02 7.32
CA TYR A 108 -2.72 12.14 7.81
C TYR A 108 -1.35 12.78 7.58
N SER A 109 -1.09 13.91 8.25
CA SER A 109 0.13 14.72 8.06
C SER A 109 1.45 14.02 8.42
N GLU A 110 1.41 12.93 9.20
CA GLU A 110 2.58 12.08 9.50
C GLU A 110 2.95 11.13 8.35
N THR A 111 2.08 11.00 7.34
CA THR A 111 2.27 10.14 6.18
C THR A 111 2.52 10.97 4.93
N VAL A 112 3.61 10.68 4.23
CA VAL A 112 3.88 11.24 2.91
C VAL A 112 3.11 10.43 1.86
N PHE A 113 2.11 11.06 1.24
CA PHE A 113 1.40 10.49 0.11
C PHE A 113 2.01 11.00 -1.20
N SER A 114 2.35 10.07 -2.08
CA SER A 114 2.70 10.35 -3.47
C SER A 114 1.62 9.76 -4.38
N CYS A 115 1.46 10.24 -5.60
CA CYS A 115 0.63 9.58 -6.62
C CYS A 115 1.47 9.29 -7.86
N LEU A 116 0.88 8.61 -8.85
CA LEU A 116 1.51 8.39 -10.14
C LEU A 116 0.65 8.91 -11.29
N THR A 117 1.28 9.20 -12.43
CA THR A 117 0.62 9.62 -13.67
C THR A 117 1.44 9.16 -14.87
N ASP A 118 0.75 8.86 -15.96
CA ASP A 118 1.30 8.58 -17.29
C ASP A 118 0.71 9.51 -18.37
N ASP A 119 -0.09 10.49 -17.95
CA ASP A 119 -0.77 11.43 -18.84
C ASP A 119 -0.54 12.88 -18.40
N PHE A 120 -0.29 13.75 -19.38
CA PHE A 120 0.01 15.16 -19.15
C PHE A 120 -1.21 15.94 -18.66
N ASP A 121 -2.39 15.69 -19.24
CA ASP A 121 -3.61 16.41 -18.86
C ASP A 121 -4.00 16.10 -17.41
N THR A 122 -3.81 14.86 -16.98
CA THR A 122 -4.01 14.44 -15.60
C THR A 122 -2.97 15.06 -14.67
N ALA A 123 -1.69 15.07 -15.05
CA ALA A 123 -0.65 15.74 -14.28
C ALA A 123 -0.96 17.23 -14.07
N LYS A 124 -1.44 17.90 -15.13
CA LYS A 124 -1.86 19.31 -15.10
C LYS A 124 -3.03 19.51 -14.13
N LYS A 125 -4.09 18.69 -14.21
CA LYS A 125 -5.26 18.76 -13.30
C LYS A 125 -4.88 18.53 -11.84
N ILE A 126 -3.98 17.58 -11.57
CA ILE A 126 -3.45 17.35 -10.23
C ILE A 126 -2.73 18.60 -9.73
N SER A 127 -1.86 19.20 -10.55
CA SER A 127 -1.13 20.41 -10.20
C SER A 127 -2.05 21.61 -9.94
N GLU A 128 -3.02 21.88 -10.81
CA GLU A 128 -3.96 23.00 -10.67
C GLU A 128 -4.78 22.88 -9.37
N THR A 129 -5.27 21.67 -9.07
CA THR A 129 -6.02 21.41 -7.84
C THR A 129 -5.13 21.54 -6.60
N ALA A 130 -3.90 21.02 -6.64
CA ALA A 130 -2.95 21.12 -5.54
C ALA A 130 -2.56 22.58 -5.22
N VAL A 131 -2.24 23.36 -6.26
CA VAL A 131 -1.92 24.80 -6.14
C VAL A 131 -3.10 25.56 -5.54
N SER A 132 -4.31 25.31 -6.02
CA SER A 132 -5.53 25.93 -5.48
C SER A 132 -5.77 25.59 -4.00
N ALA A 133 -5.30 24.43 -3.55
CA ALA A 133 -5.37 23.98 -2.16
C ALA A 133 -4.15 24.35 -1.32
N ASN A 134 -3.18 25.09 -1.87
CA ASN A 134 -1.89 25.44 -1.28
C ASN A 134 -1.11 24.19 -0.78
N LEU A 135 -1.10 23.14 -1.60
CA LEU A 135 -0.40 21.88 -1.33
C LEU A 135 0.60 21.53 -2.43
N VAL A 136 1.59 20.73 -2.08
CA VAL A 136 2.53 20.10 -3.01
C VAL A 136 2.32 18.59 -2.96
N ILE A 137 2.21 17.97 -4.13
CA ILE A 137 2.07 16.52 -4.28
C ILE A 137 3.32 15.94 -4.95
N ASN A 138 3.87 14.88 -4.36
CA ASN A 138 4.92 14.09 -4.99
C ASN A 138 4.32 13.19 -6.08
N ILE A 139 4.88 13.24 -7.29
CA ILE A 139 4.40 12.46 -8.43
C ILE A 139 5.49 11.51 -8.93
N PHE A 140 5.09 10.27 -9.20
CA PHE A 140 5.86 9.29 -9.96
C PHE A 140 5.36 9.25 -11.41
N ILE A 141 6.27 9.10 -12.37
CA ILE A 141 5.92 8.80 -13.76
C ILE A 141 5.76 7.28 -13.89
N ASP A 142 4.59 6.82 -14.31
CA ASP A 142 4.37 5.39 -14.59
C ASP A 142 4.94 5.02 -15.97
N LEU A 143 5.72 3.95 -16.03
CA LEU A 143 6.41 3.50 -17.24
C LEU A 143 5.88 2.15 -17.69
N ASN A 144 5.45 2.06 -18.95
CA ASN A 144 5.12 0.79 -19.59
C ASN A 144 6.40 0.11 -20.08
N VAL A 145 6.85 -0.88 -19.32
CA VAL A 145 8.03 -1.71 -19.65
C VAL A 145 7.66 -3.03 -20.34
N GLY A 146 6.49 -3.09 -21.00
CA GLY A 146 6.00 -4.25 -21.75
C GLY A 146 4.79 -4.97 -21.17
N MET A 147 4.23 -4.47 -20.05
CA MET A 147 3.02 -5.06 -19.44
C MET A 147 1.72 -4.60 -20.12
N ASN A 148 1.77 -3.53 -20.92
CA ASN A 148 0.65 -3.03 -21.75
C ASN A 148 -0.66 -2.83 -20.97
N ARG A 149 -0.58 -2.11 -19.85
CA ARG A 149 -1.73 -1.80 -19.00
C ARG A 149 -1.91 -0.29 -18.81
N THR A 150 -0.91 0.34 -18.22
CA THR A 150 -0.76 1.78 -18.01
C THR A 150 0.71 2.12 -18.23
N GLY A 151 1.05 3.41 -18.22
CA GLY A 151 2.42 3.89 -18.28
C GLY A 151 2.84 4.40 -19.66
N VAL A 152 3.69 5.43 -19.67
CA VAL A 152 4.32 5.92 -20.90
C VAL A 152 5.49 5.02 -21.31
N LEU A 153 5.82 4.99 -22.59
CA LEU A 153 7.01 4.28 -23.06
C LEU A 153 8.29 5.02 -22.60
N PRO A 154 9.35 4.31 -22.21
CA PRO A 154 10.66 4.90 -21.88
C PRO A 154 11.32 5.66 -23.02
#